data_AF-A0A5C1AI47-F1
#
_entry.id   AF-A0A5C1AI47-F1
#
_cell.length_a   1.000
_cell.length_b   1.000
_cell.length_c   1.000
_cell.angle_alpha   90.00
_cell.angle_beta   90.00
_cell.angle_gamma   90.00
#
_symmetry.space_group_name_H-M   'P 1'
#
loop_
_entity.id
_entity.type
_entity.pdbx_description
1 polymer ?
#
loop_
_entity_poly.entity_id
_entity_poly.type
_entity_poly.pdbx_seq_one_letter_code
_entity_poly.pdbx_strand_id
1 'polypeptide(L)'
;MWHRWAGRVGRTLFAVAVLNFLAFFAHSQVVGGSAFNGKRVDGRYYVGNKGKYTEVSERQWQTMRAHEVSVFVTHTLGLFAGVALLTYADRGRRR
;
A
#
# COMPACT_ATOMS: atom_id res chain seq x y z
N MET A 1 22.60 -22.26 1.02
CA MET A 1 22.22 -21.44 -0.16
C MET A 1 20.86 -20.74 -0.02
N TRP A 2 19.83 -21.43 0.50
CA TRP A 2 18.45 -20.92 0.63
C TRP A 2 18.26 -19.63 1.45
N HIS A 3 19.01 -19.43 2.54
CA HIS A 3 18.86 -18.24 3.39
C HIS A 3 19.25 -16.92 2.70
N ARG A 4 20.21 -16.96 1.76
CA ARG A 4 20.63 -15.76 1.01
C ARG A 4 19.52 -15.32 0.04
N TRP A 5 18.81 -16.27 -0.56
CA TRP A 5 17.68 -16.01 -1.45
C TRP A 5 16.47 -15.49 -0.68
N ALA A 6 16.10 -16.14 0.44
CA ALA A 6 15.03 -15.69 1.31
C ALA A 6 15.23 -14.24 1.78
N GLY A 7 16.46 -13.87 2.18
CA GLY A 7 16.77 -12.51 2.62
C GLY A 7 16.76 -11.45 1.50
N ARG A 8 16.96 -11.84 0.23
CA ARG A 8 16.78 -10.92 -0.91
C ARG A 8 15.30 -10.74 -1.21
N VAL A 9 14.54 -11.83 -1.33
CA VAL A 9 13.10 -11.80 -1.60
C VAL A 9 12.37 -11.01 -0.52
N GLY A 10 12.67 -11.27 0.76
CA GLY A 10 12.06 -10.53 1.87
C GLY A 10 12.34 -9.02 1.82
N ARG A 11 13.58 -8.62 1.48
CA ARG A 11 13.94 -7.20 1.29
C ARG A 11 13.20 -6.57 0.12
N THR A 12 13.10 -7.27 -1.02
CA THR A 12 12.36 -6.79 -2.19
C THR A 12 10.89 -6.61 -1.88
N LEU A 13 10.24 -7.59 -1.24
CA LEU A 13 8.83 -7.50 -0.86
C LEU A 13 8.57 -6.35 0.11
N PHE A 14 9.42 -6.19 1.12
CA PHE A 14 9.33 -5.08 2.06
C PHE A 14 9.51 -3.73 1.37
N ALA A 15 10.52 -3.59 0.50
CA ALA A 15 10.76 -2.35 -0.25
C ALA A 15 9.59 -2.01 -1.18
N VAL A 16 9.03 -3.00 -1.89
CA VAL A 16 7.85 -2.80 -2.74
C VAL A 16 6.65 -2.31 -1.94
N ALA A 17 6.40 -2.89 -0.75
CA ALA A 17 5.29 -2.45 0.11
C ALA A 17 5.46 -0.99 0.57
N VAL A 18 6.67 -0.62 1.00
CA VAL A 18 6.98 0.75 1.42
C VAL A 18 6.84 1.73 0.25
N LEU A 19 7.38 1.41 -0.92
CA LEU A 19 7.29 2.29 -2.09
C LEU A 19 5.84 2.46 -2.56
N ASN A 20 5.05 1.37 -2.57
CA ASN A 20 3.64 1.43 -2.91
C ASN A 20 2.85 2.28 -1.91
N PHE A 21 3.17 2.19 -0.60
CA PHE A 21 2.59 3.07 0.42
C PHE A 21 2.85 4.54 0.12
N LEU A 22 4.11 4.89 -0.14
CA LEU A 22 4.53 6.28 -0.34
C LEU A 22 3.92 6.86 -1.61
N ALA A 23 3.84 6.06 -2.67
CA ALA A 23 3.17 6.44 -3.91
C ALA A 23 1.68 6.74 -3.68
N PHE A 24 0.98 5.87 -2.94
CA PHE A 24 -0.41 6.11 -2.56
C PHE A 24 -0.56 7.33 -1.65
N PHE A 25 0.31 7.47 -0.64
CA PHE A 25 0.26 8.60 0.29
C PHE A 25 0.39 9.92 -0.47
N ALA A 26 1.39 10.04 -1.34
CA ALA A 26 1.58 11.21 -2.19
C ALA A 26 0.36 11.47 -3.10
N HIS A 27 -0.18 10.43 -3.74
CA HIS A 27 -1.40 10.53 -4.55
C HIS A 27 -2.59 11.05 -3.73
N SER A 28 -2.77 10.56 -2.49
CA SER A 28 -3.83 11.01 -1.58
C SER A 28 -3.68 12.49 -1.20
N GLN A 29 -2.45 12.97 -0.98
CA GLN A 29 -2.21 14.38 -0.65
C GLN A 29 -2.56 15.29 -1.84
N VAL A 30 -2.20 14.88 -3.06
CA VAL A 30 -2.48 15.66 -4.29
C VAL A 30 -3.97 15.75 -4.57
N VAL A 31 -4.71 14.65 -4.41
CA VAL A 31 -6.15 14.58 -4.72
C VAL A 31 -7.01 15.10 -3.55
N GLY A 32 -6.40 15.28 -2.37
CA GLY A 32 -7.06 15.83 -1.19
C GLY A 32 -7.67 14.78 -0.26
N GLY A 33 -7.40 13.50 -0.50
CA GLY A 33 -7.80 12.42 0.39
C GLY A 33 -7.80 11.04 -0.23
N SER A 34 -8.57 10.18 0.42
CA SER A 34 -8.65 8.74 0.21
C SER A 34 -10.06 8.35 -0.25
N ALA A 35 -10.17 7.35 -1.14
CA ALA A 35 -11.48 6.89 -1.61
C ALA A 35 -12.24 6.13 -0.50
N PHE A 36 -11.53 5.36 0.33
CA PHE A 36 -12.08 4.66 1.50
C PHE A 36 -12.62 5.60 2.58
N ASN A 37 -11.99 6.76 2.77
CA ASN A 37 -12.49 7.81 3.66
C ASN A 37 -13.51 8.74 2.98
N GLY A 38 -13.75 8.51 1.69
CA GLY A 38 -14.64 9.30 0.85
C GLY A 38 -16.07 8.78 0.81
N LYS A 39 -16.83 9.25 -0.17
CA LYS A 39 -18.22 8.81 -0.39
C LYS A 39 -18.61 8.95 -1.86
N ARG A 40 -19.66 8.21 -2.24
CA ARG A 40 -20.33 8.35 -3.54
C ARG A 40 -21.80 8.66 -3.28
N VAL A 41 -22.29 9.79 -3.78
CA VAL A 41 -23.67 10.27 -3.58
C VAL A 41 -24.16 10.88 -4.87
N ASP A 42 -25.33 10.46 -5.35
CA ASP A 42 -26.00 11.01 -6.54
C ASP A 42 -25.10 11.13 -7.78
N GLY A 43 -24.27 10.10 -8.04
CA GLY A 43 -23.34 10.07 -9.17
C GLY A 43 -22.09 10.94 -9.01
N ARG A 44 -21.94 11.64 -7.88
CA ARG A 44 -20.74 12.40 -7.52
C ARG A 44 -19.81 11.59 -6.64
N TYR A 45 -18.52 11.79 -6.84
CA TYR A 45 -17.47 11.02 -6.18
C TYR A 45 -16.61 11.94 -5.33
N TYR A 46 -16.40 11.55 -4.08
CA TYR A 46 -15.64 12.33 -3.13
C TYR A 46 -14.53 11.48 -2.54
N VAL A 47 -13.33 12.06 -2.42
CA VAL A 47 -12.28 11.54 -1.55
C VAL A 47 -12.33 12.24 -0.21
N GLY A 48 -11.94 11.57 0.87
CA GLY A 48 -12.00 12.11 2.22
C GLY A 48 -10.64 12.19 2.90
N ASN A 49 -10.41 13.25 3.67
CA ASN A 49 -9.27 13.40 4.56
C ASN A 49 -9.69 14.13 5.84
N LYS A 50 -9.64 13.44 6.99
CA LYS A 50 -9.94 14.01 8.32
C LYS A 50 -11.23 14.86 8.35
N GLY A 51 -12.31 14.33 7.76
CA GLY A 51 -13.63 15.00 7.72
C GLY A 51 -13.82 16.03 6.61
N LYS A 52 -12.77 16.37 5.84
CA LYS A 52 -12.91 17.16 4.61
C LYS A 52 -13.14 16.23 3.42
N TYR A 53 -14.02 16.65 2.52
CA TYR A 53 -14.33 15.91 1.29
C TYR A 53 -13.98 16.76 0.07
N THR A 54 -13.25 16.17 -0.87
CA THR A 54 -12.92 16.80 -2.16
C THR A 54 -13.66 16.06 -3.25
N GLU A 55 -14.43 16.78 -4.06
CA GLU A 55 -15.10 16.21 -5.23
C GLU A 55 -14.07 15.89 -6.31
N VAL A 56 -14.19 14.71 -6.90
CA VAL A 56 -13.30 14.21 -7.95
C VAL A 56 -14.11 13.56 -9.07
N SER A 57 -13.50 13.40 -10.23
CA SER A 57 -14.12 12.61 -11.29
C SER A 57 -14.25 11.13 -10.88
N GLU A 58 -15.22 10.43 -11.47
CA GLU A 58 -15.39 8.99 -11.28
C GLU A 58 -14.08 8.21 -11.53
N ARG A 59 -13.38 8.55 -12.62
CA ARG A 59 -12.12 7.90 -12.99
C ARG A 59 -11.03 8.10 -11.95
N GLN A 60 -10.90 9.30 -11.39
CA GLN A 60 -9.95 9.57 -10.30
C GLN A 60 -10.32 8.77 -9.06
N TRP A 61 -11.61 8.71 -8.71
CA TRP A 61 -12.08 7.95 -7.56
C TRP A 61 -11.81 6.45 -7.71
N GLN A 62 -12.11 5.87 -8.88
CA GLN A 62 -11.82 4.46 -9.17
C GLN A 62 -10.32 4.17 -9.13
N THR A 63 -9.49 5.05 -9.70
CA THR A 63 -8.02 4.92 -9.66
C THR A 63 -7.50 4.97 -8.23
N MET A 64 -8.01 5.91 -7.43
CA MET A 64 -7.63 6.04 -6.01
C MET A 64 -8.02 4.79 -5.23
N ARG A 65 -9.25 4.29 -5.42
CA ARG A 65 -9.75 3.08 -4.76
C ARG A 65 -8.94 1.85 -5.15
N ALA A 66 -8.57 1.71 -6.42
CA ALA A 66 -7.72 0.62 -6.87
C ALA A 66 -6.31 0.69 -6.25
N HIS A 67 -5.73 1.90 -6.16
CA HIS A 67 -4.43 2.11 -5.53
C HIS A 67 -4.48 1.79 -4.02
N GLU A 68 -5.56 2.17 -3.32
CA GLU A 68 -5.77 1.80 -1.91
C GLU A 68 -5.85 0.30 -1.69
N VAL A 69 -6.62 -0.42 -2.52
CA VAL A 69 -6.71 -1.88 -2.43
C VAL A 69 -5.35 -2.52 -2.68
N SER A 70 -4.59 -2.03 -3.66
CA SER A 70 -3.21 -2.46 -3.90
C SER A 70 -2.32 -2.25 -2.66
N VAL A 71 -2.43 -1.09 -2.00
CA VAL A 71 -1.71 -0.81 -0.75
C VAL A 71 -2.05 -1.81 0.33
N PHE A 72 -3.34 -2.11 0.57
CA PHE A 72 -3.72 -3.11 1.56
C PHE A 72 -3.09 -4.48 1.27
N VAL A 73 -3.19 -4.97 0.04
CA VAL A 73 -2.63 -6.27 -0.36
C VAL A 73 -1.10 -6.29 -0.21
N THR A 74 -0.42 -5.29 -0.77
CA THR A 74 1.05 -5.19 -0.72
C THR A 74 1.57 -5.01 0.70
N HIS A 75 0.85 -4.32 1.59
CA HIS A 75 1.24 -4.19 2.99
C HIS A 75 1.11 -5.51 3.74
N THR A 76 -0.01 -6.21 3.58
CA THR A 76 -0.18 -7.53 4.21
C THR A 76 0.93 -8.47 3.74
N LEU A 77 1.18 -8.55 2.44
CA LEU A 77 2.24 -9.43 1.91
C LEU A 77 3.65 -8.97 2.31
N GLY A 78 3.96 -7.68 2.17
CA GLY A 78 5.29 -7.13 2.45
C GLY A 78 5.65 -7.13 3.93
N LEU A 79 4.68 -6.85 4.82
CA LEU A 79 4.91 -6.94 6.27
C LEU A 79 4.96 -8.39 6.72
N PHE A 80 3.97 -9.22 6.42
CA PHE A 80 3.94 -10.57 6.97
C PHE A 80 4.95 -11.51 6.28
N ALA A 81 4.90 -11.62 4.94
CA ALA A 81 5.80 -12.51 4.22
C ALA A 81 7.22 -11.95 4.14
N GLY A 82 7.37 -10.63 3.93
CA GLY A 82 8.68 -9.98 3.88
C GLY A 82 9.44 -10.11 5.19
N VAL A 83 8.82 -9.75 6.33
CA VAL A 83 9.46 -9.88 7.66
C VAL A 83 9.69 -11.35 8.03
N ALA A 84 8.76 -12.25 7.74
CA ALA A 84 8.97 -13.69 7.98
C ALA A 84 10.18 -14.24 7.22
N LEU A 85 10.35 -13.88 5.94
CA LEU A 85 11.50 -14.31 5.15
C LEU A 85 12.81 -13.69 5.64
N LEU A 86 12.78 -12.43 6.09
CA LEU A 86 13.95 -11.77 6.67
C LEU A 86 14.39 -12.42 7.98
N THR A 87 13.44 -12.69 8.89
CA THR A 87 13.72 -13.36 10.16
C THR A 87 14.20 -14.81 9.94
N TYR A 88 13.62 -15.53 8.98
CA TYR A 88 14.09 -16.86 8.58
C TYR A 88 15.52 -16.82 8.03
N ALA A 89 15.83 -15.85 7.18
CA ALA A 89 17.16 -15.68 6.60
C ALA A 89 18.21 -15.31 7.65
N ASP A 90 17.85 -14.58 8.70
CA ASP A 90 18.76 -14.20 9.79
C ASP A 90 19.03 -15.36 10.75
N ARG A 91 18.00 -16.15 11.08
CA ARG A 91 18.17 -17.37 11.90
C ARG A 91 19.08 -18.40 11.26
N GLY A 92 18.97 -18.60 9.95
CA GLY A 92 19.85 -19.51 9.21
C GLY A 92 21.27 -18.98 8.97
N ARG A 93 21.56 -17.72 9.34
CA ARG A 93 22.90 -17.13 9.26
C ARG A 93 23.66 -17.19 10.60
N ARG A 94 22.94 -17.42 11.71
CA ARG A 94 23.46 -17.50 13.08
C ARG A 94 23.71 -18.95 13.56
N ARG A 95 23.29 -19.94 12.78
CA ARG A 95 23.59 -21.36 12.97
C ARG A 95 24.68 -21.76 11.99
#